data_AF-A0A5P2GCH6-F1
#
_entry.id   AF-A0A5P2GCH6-F1
#
_cell.length_a   1.000
_cell.length_b   1.000
_cell.length_c   1.000
_cell.angle_alpha   90.00
_cell.angle_beta   90.00
_cell.angle_gamma   90.00
#
_symmetry.space_group_name_H-M   'P 1'
#
loop_
_entity.id
_entity.type
_entity.pdbx_description
1 polymer ?
#
loop_
_entity_poly.entity_id
_entity_poly.type
_entity_poly.pdbx_seq_one_letter_code
_entity_poly.pdbx_strand_id
1 'polypeptide(L)'
;MKYNEYRTGYYHFTSIENINLLQYNLKSFKEFELGNVSGDNWTDSILLESKKYTTYSEQNKYISNICRTEIKKNLTKYTIFHIACCFKAIVDPSRYDVFLFFKKEVPSHSGVVKAFNEKGFFYSISKSLGWLLTDTINSPSKGFLIANIYIIVAFVFQIGKLFFISYFLIIFYKAKKFNWNYPTIFTICFIGFNFLITGPVASPRYLIPIDFYIFCATALGFEFWINRKKAPNI
;
A
#
# COMPACT_ATOMS: atom_id res chain seq x y z
N MET A 1 -4.91 -10.72 24.37
CA MET A 1 -3.65 -11.34 23.89
C MET A 1 -3.31 -12.62 24.66
N LYS A 2 -3.30 -12.63 26.01
CA LYS A 2 -3.16 -13.89 26.81
C LYS A 2 -4.20 -14.98 26.48
N TYR A 3 -5.41 -14.59 26.07
CA TYR A 3 -6.46 -15.54 25.64
C TYR A 3 -6.05 -16.39 24.42
N ASN A 4 -5.35 -15.79 23.45
CA ASN A 4 -4.87 -16.50 22.26
C ASN A 4 -3.78 -17.50 22.64
N GLU A 5 -2.80 -17.02 23.41
CA GLU A 5 -1.70 -17.83 23.93
C GLU A 5 -2.20 -19.03 24.75
N TYR A 6 -3.21 -18.83 25.61
CA TYR A 6 -3.86 -19.90 26.35
C TYR A 6 -4.48 -20.97 25.44
N ARG A 7 -5.12 -20.57 24.33
CA ARG A 7 -5.80 -21.50 23.41
C ARG A 7 -4.88 -22.22 22.44
N THR A 8 -3.77 -21.58 22.04
CA THR A 8 -2.93 -22.07 20.93
C THR A 8 -1.49 -22.40 21.34
N GLY A 9 -1.11 -22.08 22.59
CA GLY A 9 0.27 -22.20 23.07
C GLY A 9 1.25 -21.23 22.39
N TYR A 10 0.75 -20.20 21.70
CA TYR A 10 1.54 -19.22 20.97
C TYR A 10 0.97 -17.81 21.12
N TYR A 11 1.83 -16.87 21.50
CA TYR A 11 1.47 -15.47 21.58
C TYR A 11 1.37 -14.86 20.18
N HIS A 12 0.16 -14.43 19.80
CA HIS A 12 -0.10 -13.73 18.54
C HIS A 12 -1.17 -12.65 18.72
N PHE A 13 -1.05 -11.55 17.98
CA PHE A 13 -2.07 -10.50 17.96
C PHE A 13 -3.33 -11.00 17.24
N THR A 14 -3.16 -11.63 16.08
CA THR A 14 -4.21 -12.33 15.33
C THR A 14 -3.78 -13.76 15.05
N SER A 15 -4.73 -14.70 14.91
CA SER A 15 -4.44 -16.10 14.60
C SER A 15 -3.80 -16.34 13.23
N ILE A 16 -3.68 -15.29 12.42
CA ILE A 16 -3.14 -15.32 11.06
C ILE A 16 -1.92 -14.40 10.90
N GLU A 17 -1.33 -13.89 11.99
CA GLU A 17 -0.24 -12.90 11.93
C GLU A 17 0.95 -13.37 11.07
N ASN A 18 1.52 -14.53 11.38
CA ASN A 18 2.65 -15.09 10.64
C ASN A 18 2.25 -15.59 9.24
N ILE A 19 1.01 -16.10 9.11
CA ILE A 19 0.49 -16.53 7.80
C ILE A 19 0.36 -15.32 6.88
N ASN A 20 -0.12 -14.18 7.39
CA ASN A 20 -0.23 -12.95 6.62
C ASN A 20 1.14 -12.41 6.22
N LEU A 21 2.11 -12.44 7.15
CA LEU A 21 3.49 -12.05 6.87
C LEU A 21 4.09 -12.89 5.73
N LEU A 22 3.79 -14.19 5.69
CA LEU A 22 4.26 -15.08 4.64
C LEU A 22 3.49 -14.86 3.32
N GLN A 23 2.16 -15.04 3.34
CA GLN A 23 1.32 -15.14 2.15
C GLN A 23 0.99 -13.80 1.49
N TYR A 24 1.10 -12.68 2.20
CA TYR A 24 0.93 -11.35 1.59
C TYR A 24 2.26 -10.64 1.48
N ASN A 25 2.93 -10.40 2.62
CA ASN A 25 4.09 -9.52 2.62
C ASN A 25 5.29 -10.13 1.89
N LEU A 26 5.68 -11.35 2.25
CA LEU A 26 6.83 -12.01 1.63
C LEU A 26 6.50 -12.65 0.28
N LYS A 27 5.27 -13.13 0.07
CA LYS A 27 4.81 -13.53 -1.26
C LYS A 27 5.02 -12.37 -2.25
N SER A 28 4.42 -11.21 -2.01
CA SER A 28 4.55 -10.08 -2.94
C SER A 28 5.99 -9.59 -3.09
N PHE A 29 6.81 -9.68 -2.04
CA PHE A 29 8.24 -9.40 -2.15
C PHE A 29 8.97 -10.42 -3.05
N LYS A 30 8.64 -11.71 -2.95
CA LYS A 30 9.20 -12.77 -3.79
C LYS A 30 8.69 -12.71 -5.23
N GLU A 31 7.44 -12.36 -5.44
CA GLU A 31 6.91 -12.08 -6.77
C GLU A 31 7.66 -10.90 -7.43
N PHE A 32 7.98 -9.88 -6.66
CA PHE A 32 8.79 -8.75 -7.10
C PHE A 32 10.23 -9.16 -7.44
N GLU A 33 10.86 -9.99 -6.62
CA GLU A 33 12.25 -10.42 -6.79
C GLU A 33 12.44 -11.48 -7.90
N LEU A 34 11.54 -12.48 -7.95
CA LEU A 34 11.72 -13.73 -8.71
C LEU A 34 10.61 -13.99 -9.74
N GLY A 35 9.57 -13.14 -9.80
CA GLY A 35 8.38 -13.34 -10.64
C GLY A 35 7.25 -14.10 -9.94
N ASN A 36 6.03 -14.00 -10.49
CA ASN A 36 4.79 -14.43 -9.80
C ASN A 36 4.78 -15.92 -9.41
N VAL A 37 5.06 -16.80 -10.38
CA VAL A 37 5.07 -18.26 -10.17
C VAL A 37 6.05 -18.67 -9.06
N SER A 38 7.19 -17.98 -9.00
CA SER A 38 8.22 -18.22 -7.99
C SER A 38 7.78 -17.81 -6.58
N GLY A 39 6.94 -16.77 -6.45
CA GLY A 39 6.41 -16.31 -5.17
C GLY A 39 5.44 -17.31 -4.54
N ASP A 40 4.48 -17.80 -5.32
CA ASP A 40 3.51 -18.82 -4.90
C ASP A 40 4.21 -20.12 -4.47
N ASN A 41 5.06 -20.65 -5.35
CA ASN A 41 5.82 -21.87 -5.08
C ASN A 41 6.67 -21.77 -3.81
N TRP A 42 7.27 -20.60 -3.56
CA TRP A 42 8.08 -20.38 -2.38
C TRP A 42 7.22 -20.39 -1.11
N THR A 43 6.10 -19.66 -1.08
CA THR A 43 5.21 -19.66 0.09
C THR A 43 4.57 -21.03 0.36
N ASP A 44 4.16 -21.73 -0.69
CA ASP A 44 3.56 -23.06 -0.58
C ASP A 44 4.56 -24.08 -0.04
N SER A 45 5.83 -23.99 -0.46
CA SER A 45 6.89 -24.85 0.09
C SER A 45 7.07 -24.68 1.59
N ILE A 46 6.99 -23.44 2.10
CA ILE A 46 7.11 -23.14 3.52
C ILE A 46 5.89 -23.64 4.30
N LEU A 47 4.69 -23.49 3.74
CA LEU A 47 3.45 -23.99 4.34
C LEU A 47 3.37 -25.53 4.34
N LEU A 48 3.93 -26.18 3.32
CA LEU A 48 4.03 -27.64 3.31
C LEU A 48 5.05 -28.13 4.33
N GLU A 49 6.20 -27.47 4.45
CA GLU A 49 7.21 -27.81 5.45
C GLU A 49 6.70 -27.56 6.88
N SER A 50 5.92 -26.50 7.10
CA SER A 50 5.36 -26.21 8.42
C SER A 50 4.40 -27.31 8.89
N LYS A 51 3.69 -27.99 7.97
CA LYS A 51 2.80 -29.11 8.34
C LYS A 51 3.51 -30.32 8.95
N LYS A 52 4.85 -30.41 8.87
CA LYS A 52 5.64 -31.45 9.57
C LYS A 52 5.67 -31.26 11.08
N TYR A 53 5.40 -30.05 11.57
CA TYR A 53 5.29 -29.77 13.00
C TYR A 53 3.89 -30.08 13.51
N THR A 54 3.80 -30.73 14.67
CA THR A 54 2.55 -31.28 15.19
C THR A 54 1.68 -30.24 15.88
N THR A 55 2.28 -29.20 16.46
CA THR A 55 1.54 -28.16 17.20
C THR A 55 1.44 -26.85 16.44
N TYR A 56 0.33 -26.11 16.63
CA TYR A 56 0.16 -24.77 16.06
C TYR A 56 1.28 -23.81 16.47
N SER A 57 1.78 -23.94 17.71
CA SER A 57 2.87 -23.12 18.23
C SER A 57 4.17 -23.35 17.49
N GLU A 58 4.54 -24.61 17.23
CA GLU A 58 5.74 -24.95 16.46
C GLU A 58 5.61 -24.52 15.00
N GLN A 59 4.45 -24.75 14.37
CA GLN A 59 4.17 -24.29 13.00
C GLN A 59 4.38 -22.77 12.87
N ASN A 60 3.84 -22.00 13.82
CA ASN A 60 3.97 -20.54 13.82
C ASN A 60 5.39 -20.07 14.12
N LYS A 61 6.10 -20.71 15.05
CA LYS A 61 7.51 -20.40 15.32
C LYS A 61 8.37 -20.64 14.09
N TYR A 62 8.15 -21.76 13.39
CA TYR A 62 8.84 -22.08 12.15
C TYR A 62 8.59 -21.00 11.08
N ILE A 63 7.32 -20.70 10.78
CA ILE A 63 6.95 -19.68 9.78
C ILE A 63 7.54 -18.31 10.17
N SER A 64 7.38 -17.90 11.43
CA SER A 64 7.90 -16.61 11.91
C SER A 64 9.41 -16.51 11.75
N ASN A 65 10.14 -17.59 12.07
CA ASN A 65 11.59 -17.63 11.96
C ASN A 65 12.06 -17.50 10.50
N ILE A 66 11.42 -18.23 9.58
CA ILE A 66 11.70 -18.11 8.14
C ILE A 66 11.41 -16.68 7.67
N CYS A 67 10.25 -16.13 8.01
CA CYS A 67 9.87 -14.79 7.59
C CYS A 67 10.86 -13.72 8.09
N ARG A 68 11.21 -13.76 9.38
CA ARG A 68 12.17 -12.82 9.99
C ARG A 68 13.56 -12.95 9.37
N THR A 69 14.00 -14.18 9.10
CA THR A 69 15.29 -14.45 8.46
C THR A 69 15.33 -13.88 7.05
N GLU A 70 14.26 -14.09 6.28
CA GLU A 70 14.17 -13.60 4.90
C GLU A 70 14.17 -12.06 4.83
N ILE A 71 13.42 -11.40 5.71
CA ILE A 71 13.40 -9.94 5.82
C ILE A 71 14.78 -9.42 6.22
N LYS A 72 15.42 -10.01 7.23
CA LYS A 72 16.76 -9.59 7.68
C LYS A 72 17.81 -9.75 6.58
N LYS A 73 17.79 -10.88 5.87
CA LYS A 73 18.70 -11.16 4.75
C LYS A 73 18.54 -10.14 3.61
N ASN A 74 17.33 -9.63 3.41
CA ASN A 74 17.00 -8.69 2.34
C ASN A 74 16.61 -7.30 2.85
N LEU A 75 17.09 -6.88 4.03
CA LEU A 75 16.55 -5.74 4.76
C LEU A 75 16.42 -4.47 3.90
N THR A 76 17.46 -4.11 3.16
CA THR A 76 17.46 -2.93 2.30
C THR A 76 16.46 -3.07 1.15
N LYS A 77 16.50 -4.19 0.41
CA LYS A 77 15.59 -4.44 -0.72
C LYS A 77 14.13 -4.48 -0.27
N TYR A 78 13.87 -5.17 0.84
CA TYR A 78 12.54 -5.26 1.44
C TYR A 78 12.05 -3.89 1.90
N THR A 79 12.90 -3.07 2.52
CA THR A 79 12.53 -1.70 2.94
C THR A 79 12.15 -0.83 1.75
N ILE A 80 12.93 -0.84 0.67
CA ILE A 80 12.63 -0.09 -0.56
C ILE A 80 11.30 -0.57 -1.16
N PHE A 81 11.14 -1.90 -1.27
CA PHE A 81 9.91 -2.52 -1.75
C PHE A 81 8.69 -2.14 -0.87
N HIS A 82 8.82 -2.18 0.45
CA HIS A 82 7.78 -1.84 1.41
C HIS A 82 7.32 -0.39 1.22
N ILE A 83 8.28 0.55 1.13
CA ILE A 83 7.98 1.97 0.90
C ILE A 83 7.32 2.18 -0.47
N ALA A 84 7.81 1.52 -1.52
CA ALA A 84 7.21 1.57 -2.86
C ALA A 84 5.74 1.13 -2.85
N CYS A 85 5.44 0.05 -2.13
CA CYS A 85 4.07 -0.44 -1.96
C CYS A 85 3.19 0.54 -1.16
N CYS A 86 3.74 1.21 -0.14
CA CYS A 86 3.01 2.24 0.60
C CYS A 86 2.64 3.42 -0.31
N PHE A 87 3.56 3.90 -1.16
CA PHE A 87 3.26 4.95 -2.13
C PHE A 87 2.23 4.52 -3.18
N LYS A 88 2.30 3.26 -3.63
CA LYS A 88 1.27 2.68 -4.51
C LYS A 88 -0.12 2.78 -3.86
N ALA A 89 -0.25 2.45 -2.57
CA ALA A 89 -1.54 2.50 -1.87
C ALA A 89 -2.18 3.90 -1.87
N ILE A 90 -1.38 4.98 -1.90
CA ILE A 90 -1.91 6.35 -1.95
C ILE A 90 -2.54 6.67 -3.31
N VAL A 91 -1.96 6.14 -4.40
CA VAL A 91 -2.41 6.41 -5.77
C VAL A 91 -3.35 5.33 -6.31
N ASP A 92 -3.46 4.18 -5.65
CA ASP A 92 -4.31 3.08 -6.09
C ASP A 92 -5.80 3.48 -5.92
N PRO A 93 -6.58 3.47 -7.00
CA PRO A 93 -8.01 3.81 -6.98
C PRO A 93 -8.89 2.61 -6.57
N SER A 94 -8.34 1.62 -5.87
CA SER A 94 -9.02 0.39 -5.43
C SER A 94 -9.49 -0.50 -6.59
N ARG A 95 -8.65 -0.66 -7.62
CA ARG A 95 -8.96 -1.50 -8.81
C ARG A 95 -9.24 -2.97 -8.45
N TYR A 96 -8.64 -3.45 -7.36
CA TYR A 96 -8.80 -4.83 -6.88
C TYR A 96 -10.27 -5.24 -6.72
N ASP A 97 -11.08 -4.38 -6.11
CA ASP A 97 -12.48 -4.69 -5.78
C ASP A 97 -13.37 -4.78 -7.03
N VAL A 98 -13.09 -3.93 -8.03
CA VAL A 98 -13.77 -3.98 -9.33
C VAL A 98 -13.44 -5.27 -10.06
N PHE A 99 -12.17 -5.68 -10.07
CA PHE A 99 -11.76 -6.91 -10.74
C PHE A 99 -12.35 -8.15 -10.07
N LEU A 100 -12.40 -8.16 -8.74
CA LEU A 100 -13.06 -9.21 -7.98
C LEU A 100 -14.56 -9.27 -8.27
N PHE A 101 -15.26 -8.12 -8.29
CA PHE A 101 -16.69 -8.04 -8.58
C PHE A 101 -17.04 -8.60 -9.97
N PHE A 102 -16.24 -8.27 -10.98
CA PHE A 102 -16.42 -8.75 -12.35
C PHE A 102 -15.75 -10.12 -12.63
N LYS A 103 -15.23 -10.81 -11.60
CA LYS A 103 -14.53 -12.10 -11.69
C LYS A 103 -13.42 -12.12 -12.74
N LYS A 104 -12.66 -11.02 -12.84
CA LYS A 104 -11.49 -10.90 -13.70
C LYS A 104 -10.23 -11.29 -12.94
N GLU A 105 -9.24 -11.78 -13.67
CA GLU A 105 -7.91 -12.00 -13.11
C GLU A 105 -7.37 -10.67 -12.58
N VAL A 106 -7.10 -10.64 -11.27
CA VAL A 106 -6.50 -9.48 -10.64
C VAL A 106 -5.06 -9.40 -11.13
N PRO A 107 -4.64 -8.28 -11.75
CA PRO A 107 -3.25 -8.05 -12.12
C PRO A 107 -2.32 -8.30 -10.93
N SER A 108 -1.24 -9.04 -11.16
CA SER A 108 -0.22 -9.18 -10.11
C SER A 108 0.28 -7.81 -9.67
N HIS A 109 0.34 -7.66 -8.34
CA HIS A 109 0.77 -6.43 -7.68
C HIS A 109 2.22 -6.05 -8.04
N SER A 110 3.03 -7.01 -8.54
CA SER A 110 4.45 -6.87 -8.80
C SER A 110 4.78 -5.95 -9.98
N GLY A 111 3.93 -5.85 -11.01
CA GLY A 111 4.28 -5.12 -12.25
C GLY A 111 4.42 -3.60 -12.08
N VAL A 112 3.60 -3.01 -11.22
CA VAL A 112 3.59 -1.56 -10.89
C VAL A 112 4.70 -1.24 -9.89
N VAL A 113 4.90 -2.09 -8.90
CA VAL A 113 5.96 -1.94 -7.89
C VAL A 113 7.33 -2.14 -8.52
N LYS A 114 7.46 -3.08 -9.45
CA LYS A 114 8.68 -3.28 -10.25
C LYS A 114 8.99 -2.08 -11.13
N ALA A 115 7.97 -1.53 -11.81
CA ALA A 115 8.11 -0.30 -12.58
C ALA A 115 8.55 0.90 -11.70
N PHE A 116 8.05 0.98 -10.46
CA PHE A 116 8.47 1.99 -9.49
C PHE A 116 9.95 1.83 -9.12
N ASN A 117 10.38 0.59 -8.82
CA ASN A 117 11.76 0.33 -8.41
C ASN A 117 12.79 0.50 -9.53
N GLU A 118 12.44 0.16 -10.78
CA GLU A 118 13.37 0.23 -11.92
C GLU A 118 13.42 1.61 -12.57
N LYS A 119 12.27 2.27 -12.71
CA LYS A 119 12.11 3.48 -13.54
C LYS A 119 11.45 4.65 -12.79
N GLY A 120 11.18 4.48 -11.50
CA GLY A 120 10.66 5.51 -10.63
C GLY A 120 9.14 5.67 -10.63
N PHE A 121 8.68 6.54 -9.73
CA PHE A 121 7.27 6.77 -9.43
C PHE A 121 6.43 7.19 -10.64
N PHE A 122 6.90 8.18 -11.41
CA PHE A 122 6.15 8.70 -12.56
C PHE A 122 5.97 7.66 -13.68
N TYR A 123 6.97 6.83 -13.93
CA TYR A 123 6.86 5.74 -14.90
C TYR A 123 5.88 4.66 -14.42
N SER A 124 5.88 4.37 -13.12
CA SER A 124 4.92 3.44 -12.51
C SER A 124 3.47 3.95 -12.65
N ILE A 125 3.25 5.25 -12.42
CA ILE A 125 1.96 5.92 -12.63
C ILE A 125 1.53 5.85 -14.10
N SER A 126 2.41 6.20 -15.04
CA SER A 126 2.07 6.23 -16.47
C SER A 126 1.75 4.83 -17.00
N LYS A 127 2.49 3.81 -16.54
CA LYS A 127 2.21 2.40 -16.86
C LYS A 127 0.87 1.94 -16.29
N SER A 128 0.55 2.31 -15.04
CA SER A 128 -0.73 1.99 -14.40
C SER A 128 -1.91 2.62 -15.13
N LEU A 129 -1.78 3.89 -15.50
CA LEU A 129 -2.77 4.61 -16.29
C LEU A 129 -2.92 4.00 -17.69
N GLY A 130 -1.82 3.68 -18.37
CA GLY A 130 -1.84 3.03 -19.68
C GLY A 130 -2.55 1.68 -19.65
N TRP A 131 -2.28 0.84 -18.64
CA TRP A 131 -3.02 -0.41 -18.43
C TRP A 131 -4.51 -0.17 -18.22
N LEU A 132 -4.86 0.83 -17.43
CA LEU A 132 -6.25 1.11 -17.12
C LEU A 132 -7.02 1.62 -18.35
N LEU A 133 -6.38 2.46 -19.17
CA LEU A 133 -6.93 2.92 -20.44
C LEU A 133 -7.12 1.76 -21.44
N THR A 134 -6.13 0.87 -21.57
CA THR A 134 -6.22 -0.31 -22.43
C THR A 134 -7.38 -1.23 -22.02
N ASP A 135 -7.56 -1.47 -20.72
CA ASP A 135 -8.68 -2.28 -20.20
C ASP A 135 -10.04 -1.60 -20.41
N THR A 136 -10.07 -0.27 -20.34
CA THR A 136 -11.27 0.53 -20.64
C THR A 136 -11.65 0.37 -22.11
N ILE A 137 -10.69 0.48 -23.03
CA ILE A 137 -10.91 0.34 -24.47
C ILE A 137 -11.35 -1.08 -24.83
N ASN A 138 -10.71 -2.10 -24.25
CA ASN A 138 -11.00 -3.50 -24.51
C ASN A 138 -12.05 -4.09 -23.56
N SER A 139 -12.91 -3.23 -22.99
CA SER A 139 -13.86 -3.64 -21.96
C SER A 139 -14.87 -4.66 -22.51
N PRO A 140 -14.99 -5.86 -21.90
CA PRO A 140 -15.86 -6.94 -22.39
C PRO A 140 -17.35 -6.70 -22.12
N SER A 141 -17.70 -5.72 -21.27
CA SER A 141 -19.08 -5.40 -20.94
C SER A 141 -19.26 -3.90 -20.64
N LYS A 142 -20.48 -3.40 -20.81
CA LYS A 142 -20.84 -2.02 -20.46
C LYS A 142 -20.63 -1.72 -18.97
N GLY A 143 -20.91 -2.69 -18.09
CA GLY A 143 -20.69 -2.54 -16.65
C GLY A 143 -19.21 -2.39 -16.29
N PHE A 144 -18.34 -3.20 -16.91
CA PHE A 144 -16.90 -3.11 -16.70
C PHE A 144 -16.33 -1.80 -17.27
N LEU A 145 -16.84 -1.34 -18.41
CA LEU A 145 -16.50 -0.04 -18.99
C LEU A 145 -16.80 1.12 -18.02
N ILE A 146 -18.02 1.17 -17.47
CA ILE A 146 -18.43 2.21 -16.51
C ILE A 146 -17.54 2.16 -15.26
N ALA A 147 -17.28 0.95 -14.74
CA ALA A 147 -16.42 0.78 -13.56
C ALA A 147 -14.99 1.28 -13.83
N ASN A 148 -14.41 0.98 -15.01
CA ASN A 148 -13.09 1.48 -15.38
C ASN A 148 -13.07 3.01 -15.56
N ILE A 149 -14.11 3.60 -16.16
CA ILE A 149 -14.22 5.07 -16.25
C ILE A 149 -14.25 5.70 -14.85
N TYR A 150 -15.04 5.13 -13.93
CA TYR A 150 -15.04 5.56 -12.53
C TYR A 150 -13.64 5.46 -11.91
N ILE A 151 -12.93 4.34 -12.15
CA ILE A 151 -11.55 4.17 -11.67
C ILE A 151 -10.60 5.22 -12.28
N ILE A 152 -10.73 5.59 -13.56
CA ILE A 152 -9.94 6.67 -14.16
C ILE A 152 -10.17 7.97 -13.42
N VAL A 153 -11.43 8.33 -13.19
CA VAL A 153 -11.81 9.58 -12.49
C VAL A 153 -11.26 9.57 -11.07
N ALA A 154 -11.42 8.45 -10.35
CA ALA A 154 -10.86 8.28 -9.02
C ALA A 154 -9.33 8.39 -9.02
N PHE A 155 -8.65 7.78 -10.00
CA PHE A 155 -7.19 7.88 -10.14
C PHE A 155 -6.73 9.32 -10.36
N VAL A 156 -7.36 10.05 -11.29
CA VAL A 156 -7.07 11.47 -11.54
C VAL A 156 -7.28 12.30 -10.28
N PHE A 157 -8.36 12.03 -9.54
CA PHE A 157 -8.61 12.69 -8.26
C PHE A 157 -7.51 12.37 -7.23
N GLN A 158 -7.05 11.12 -7.12
CA GLN A 158 -5.95 10.75 -6.21
C GLN A 158 -4.63 11.44 -6.58
N ILE A 159 -4.31 11.59 -7.87
CA ILE A 159 -3.14 12.34 -8.31
C ILE A 159 -3.30 13.84 -8.02
N GLY A 160 -4.48 14.43 -8.29
CA GLY A 160 -4.77 15.82 -7.96
C GLY A 160 -4.68 16.11 -6.45
N LYS A 161 -5.15 15.17 -5.63
CA LYS A 161 -5.04 15.20 -4.17
C LYS A 161 -3.58 15.37 -3.72
N LEU A 162 -2.67 14.58 -4.30
CA LEU A 162 -1.23 14.68 -4.02
C LEU A 162 -0.65 16.04 -4.39
N PHE A 163 -1.06 16.61 -5.53
CA PHE A 163 -0.62 17.94 -5.95
C PHE A 163 -1.03 19.01 -4.93
N PHE A 164 -2.29 19.05 -4.52
CA PHE A 164 -2.77 20.07 -3.57
C PHE A 164 -2.20 19.89 -2.16
N ILE A 165 -1.99 18.65 -1.70
CA ILE A 165 -1.28 18.42 -0.42
C ILE A 165 0.15 18.94 -0.50
N SER A 166 0.85 18.66 -1.59
CA SER A 166 2.22 19.16 -1.79
C SER A 166 2.24 20.70 -1.79
N TYR A 167 1.26 21.32 -2.45
CA TYR A 167 1.13 22.77 -2.48
C TYR A 167 0.85 23.37 -1.09
N PHE A 168 -0.06 22.77 -0.33
CA PHE A 168 -0.34 23.13 1.07
C PHE A 168 0.95 23.07 1.91
N LEU A 169 1.69 21.95 1.84
CA LEU A 169 2.92 21.75 2.61
C LEU A 169 3.99 22.78 2.25
N ILE A 170 4.16 23.13 0.96
CA ILE A 170 5.12 24.15 0.51
C ILE A 170 4.77 25.52 1.08
N ILE A 171 3.50 25.94 1.01
CA ILE A 171 3.07 27.23 1.56
C ILE A 171 3.24 27.25 3.07
N PHE A 172 2.81 26.19 3.74
CA PHE A 172 2.89 26.07 5.19
C PHE A 172 4.35 26.10 5.69
N TYR A 173 5.26 25.47 4.95
CA TYR A 173 6.71 25.54 5.18
C TYR A 173 7.25 26.95 4.98
N LYS A 174 6.95 27.61 3.86
CA LYS A 174 7.39 28.99 3.58
C LYS A 174 6.90 29.99 4.62
N ALA A 175 5.67 29.81 5.09
CA ALA A 175 5.06 30.65 6.11
C ALA A 175 5.68 30.46 7.51
N LYS A 176 6.62 29.51 7.68
CA LYS A 176 7.20 29.11 8.97
C LYS A 176 6.14 28.84 10.04
N LYS A 177 4.97 28.36 9.63
CA LYS A 177 3.83 28.08 10.53
C LYS A 177 3.96 26.71 11.21
N PHE A 178 5.01 25.97 10.91
CA PHE A 178 5.27 24.67 11.50
C PHE A 178 5.79 24.82 12.93
N ASN A 179 4.97 24.41 13.89
CA ASN A 179 5.35 24.34 15.29
C ASN A 179 5.64 22.88 15.66
N TRP A 180 6.82 22.59 16.21
CA TRP A 180 7.21 21.25 16.64
C TRP A 180 6.66 20.88 18.02
N ASN A 181 5.39 21.21 18.27
CA ASN A 181 4.72 20.89 19.53
C ASN A 181 4.26 19.41 19.56
N TYR A 182 3.88 18.93 20.75
CA TYR A 182 3.41 17.55 20.93
C TYR A 182 2.27 17.15 19.97
N PRO A 183 1.20 17.96 19.78
CA PRO A 183 0.17 17.66 18.80
C PRO A 183 0.69 17.43 17.38
N THR A 184 1.58 18.31 16.89
CA THR A 184 2.14 18.19 15.54
C THR A 184 2.98 16.93 15.38
N ILE A 185 3.84 16.62 16.35
CA ILE A 185 4.66 15.39 16.32
C ILE A 185 3.74 14.16 16.33
N PHE A 186 2.73 14.15 17.20
CA PHE A 186 1.76 13.06 17.27
C PHE A 186 1.04 12.85 15.93
N THR A 187 0.56 13.92 15.29
CA THR A 187 -0.10 13.84 13.97
C THR A 187 0.83 13.28 12.90
N ILE A 188 2.09 13.71 12.86
CA ILE A 188 3.07 13.18 11.89
C ILE A 188 3.35 11.70 12.14
N CYS A 189 3.55 11.30 13.39
CA CYS A 189 3.76 9.91 13.76
C CYS A 189 2.52 9.05 13.43
N PHE A 190 1.31 9.57 13.67
CA PHE A 190 0.07 8.88 13.34
C PHE A 190 -0.10 8.69 11.83
N ILE A 191 0.18 9.73 11.02
CA ILE A 191 0.16 9.64 9.56
C ILE A 191 1.24 8.67 9.07
N GLY A 192 2.46 8.78 9.57
CA GLY A 192 3.58 7.91 9.20
C GLY A 192 3.32 6.45 9.56
N PHE A 193 2.73 6.18 10.72
CA PHE A 193 2.36 4.83 11.13
C PHE A 193 1.31 4.21 10.19
N ASN A 194 0.22 4.92 9.89
CA ASN A 194 -0.82 4.43 8.97
C ASN A 194 -0.32 4.31 7.53
N PHE A 195 0.61 5.17 7.10
CA PHE A 195 1.27 5.02 5.82
C PHE A 195 2.12 3.74 5.78
N LEU A 196 2.99 3.53 6.78
CA LEU A 196 3.91 2.39 6.81
C LEU A 196 3.20 1.06 7.05
N ILE A 197 2.08 1.01 7.77
CA ILE A 197 1.36 -0.25 8.01
C ILE A 197 0.70 -0.81 6.75
N THR A 198 0.43 0.03 5.73
CA THR A 198 -0.11 -0.44 4.45
C THR A 198 0.81 -1.46 3.78
N GLY A 199 2.12 -1.19 3.82
CA GLY A 199 3.20 -2.10 3.41
C GLY A 199 2.95 -2.79 2.07
N PRO A 200 3.44 -4.04 1.91
CA PRO A 200 3.27 -4.82 0.69
C PRO A 200 1.81 -5.12 0.30
N VAL A 201 0.88 -5.16 1.26
CA VAL A 201 -0.55 -5.38 0.97
C VAL A 201 -1.08 -4.23 0.13
N ALA A 202 -0.55 -3.02 0.33
CA ALA A 202 -0.80 -1.82 -0.47
C ALA A 202 -2.29 -1.51 -0.70
N SER A 203 -3.15 -1.87 0.26
CA SER A 203 -4.59 -1.63 0.16
C SER A 203 -4.91 -0.19 0.61
N PRO A 204 -5.62 0.60 -0.22
CA PRO A 204 -6.08 1.95 0.16
C PRO A 204 -6.92 1.98 1.44
N ARG A 205 -7.55 0.86 1.82
CA ARG A 205 -8.40 0.74 3.01
C ARG A 205 -7.64 1.03 4.30
N TYR A 206 -6.34 0.81 4.34
CA TYR A 206 -5.50 1.12 5.51
C TYR A 206 -5.21 2.61 5.67
N LEU A 207 -5.50 3.43 4.65
CA LEU A 207 -5.35 4.89 4.71
C LEU A 207 -6.61 5.60 5.24
N ILE A 208 -7.74 4.89 5.39
CA ILE A 208 -9.02 5.46 5.90
C ILE A 208 -8.83 6.25 7.21
N PRO A 209 -8.07 5.77 8.22
CA PRO A 209 -7.89 6.53 9.46
C PRO A 209 -7.20 7.89 9.28
N ILE A 210 -6.49 8.11 8.17
CA ILE A 210 -5.79 9.35 7.87
C ILE A 210 -6.43 10.15 6.74
N ASP A 211 -7.45 9.61 6.07
CA ASP A 211 -8.12 10.26 4.94
C ASP A 211 -8.69 11.62 5.33
N PHE A 212 -9.22 11.78 6.54
CA PHE A 212 -9.70 13.09 7.03
C PHE A 212 -8.62 14.17 6.98
N TYR A 213 -7.42 13.87 7.51
CA TYR A 213 -6.29 14.80 7.49
C TYR A 213 -5.83 15.10 6.06
N ILE A 214 -5.80 14.08 5.21
CA ILE A 214 -5.45 14.19 3.80
C ILE A 214 -6.45 15.13 3.09
N PHE A 215 -7.75 14.94 3.29
CA PHE A 215 -8.79 15.78 2.68
C PHE A 215 -8.74 17.22 3.16
N CYS A 216 -8.54 17.46 4.46
CA CYS A 216 -8.35 18.81 4.98
C CYS A 216 -7.12 19.49 4.35
N ALA A 217 -5.98 18.80 4.27
CA ALA A 217 -4.78 19.32 3.63
C ALA A 217 -4.99 19.59 2.13
N THR A 218 -5.69 18.71 1.41
CA THR A 218 -6.06 18.91 0.01
C THR A 218 -6.95 20.14 -0.18
N ALA A 219 -7.98 20.29 0.64
CA ALA A 219 -8.90 21.43 0.56
C ALA A 219 -8.19 22.77 0.82
N LEU A 220 -7.33 22.83 1.84
CA LEU A 220 -6.52 24.01 2.14
C LEU A 220 -5.53 24.32 1.01
N GLY A 221 -4.89 23.28 0.44
CA GLY A 221 -3.99 23.44 -0.70
C GLY A 221 -4.69 23.98 -1.94
N PHE A 222 -5.90 23.48 -2.22
CA PHE A 222 -6.74 23.98 -3.31
C PHE A 222 -7.15 25.44 -3.09
N GLU A 223 -7.58 25.78 -1.88
CA GLU A 223 -7.96 27.16 -1.50
C GLU A 223 -6.81 28.13 -1.67
N PHE A 224 -5.61 27.75 -1.22
CA PHE A 224 -4.41 28.57 -1.43
C PHE A 224 -4.04 28.69 -2.91
N TRP A 225 -4.22 27.63 -3.70
CA TRP A 225 -3.91 27.64 -5.12
C TRP A 225 -4.83 28.57 -5.91
N ILE A 226 -6.14 28.56 -5.61
CA ILE A 226 -7.11 29.49 -6.21
C ILE A 226 -6.79 30.93 -5.78
N ASN A 227 -6.57 31.14 -4.49
CA ASN A 227 -6.34 32.47 -3.93
C ASN A 227 -4.89 32.96 -4.06
N ARG A 228 -4.02 32.31 -4.84
CA ARG A 228 -2.61 32.69 -5.01
C ARG A 228 -2.37 34.14 -5.46
N LYS A 229 -3.39 34.80 -6.05
CA LYS A 229 -3.36 36.23 -6.41
C LYS A 229 -3.78 37.17 -5.26
N LYS A 230 -4.43 36.64 -4.22
CA LYS A 230 -4.88 37.34 -3.01
C LYS A 230 -4.12 36.90 -1.75
N ALA A 231 -3.28 35.87 -1.86
CA ALA A 231 -2.45 35.41 -0.77
C ALA A 231 -1.55 36.58 -0.33
N PRO A 232 -1.52 36.92 0.99
CA PRO A 232 -0.59 37.92 1.47
C PRO A 232 0.82 37.50 1.02
N ASN A 233 1.64 38.48 0.62
CA ASN A 233 3.05 38.22 0.33
C ASN A 233 3.67 37.49 1.53
N ILE A 234 3.91 36.18 1.38
CA ILE A 234 4.72 35.36 2.27
C ILE A 234 6.10 35.26 1.65
#